data_AF-A0A7S4UVQ5-F1
#
_entry.id   AF-A0A7S4UVQ5-F1
#
_cell.length_a   1.000
_cell.length_b   1.000
_cell.length_c   1.000
_cell.angle_alpha   90.00
_cell.angle_beta   90.00
_cell.angle_gamma   90.00
#
_symmetry.space_group_name_H-M   'P 1'
#
loop_
_entity.id
_entity.type
_entity.pdbx_description
1 polymer ?
#
loop_
_entity_poly.entity_id
_entity_poly.type
_entity_poly.pdbx_seq_one_letter_code
_entity_poly.pdbx_strand_id
1 'polypeptide(L)'
;KQQVVTMKLAIISALVASAAAFAPNAQPAAQTALNAEADRRAFLGAAAAFGAAAIPMAANAKVDYESVGQLGGGSIIDLNNANVRAYLRLQGMYPGAAGKIVTHGPYKSVSDVYNIPGLTSAEKEVIKKYESRFSVNAPAPEYVIDRINNGLYR
;
A
#
# COMPACT_ATOMS: atom_id res chain seq x y z
N LYS A 1 -15.73 -56.99 33.60
CA LYS A 1 -16.57 -56.20 34.54
C LYS A 1 -16.20 -54.73 34.31
N GLN A 2 -16.71 -53.99 33.33
CA GLN A 2 -18.08 -53.58 33.00
C GLN A 2 -18.75 -52.74 34.10
N GLN A 3 -18.77 -51.41 33.86
CA GLN A 3 -19.78 -50.35 34.08
C GLN A 3 -19.11 -49.06 33.54
N VAL A 4 -19.46 -48.37 32.45
CA VAL A 4 -20.72 -47.79 31.92
C VAL A 4 -21.46 -46.93 32.94
N VAL A 5 -21.53 -45.61 32.65
CA VAL A 5 -22.66 -44.65 32.74
C VAL A 5 -22.06 -43.23 32.92
N THR A 6 -21.94 -42.40 31.88
CA THR A 6 -22.94 -41.43 31.35
C THR A 6 -22.65 -40.00 31.82
N MET A 7 -22.23 -39.13 30.91
CA MET A 7 -22.70 -37.73 30.87
C MET A 7 -22.52 -37.16 29.46
N LYS A 8 -23.51 -37.42 28.60
CA LYS A 8 -23.83 -36.56 27.46
C LYS A 8 -24.68 -35.42 28.01
N LEU A 9 -24.20 -34.18 27.98
CA LEU A 9 -25.00 -32.96 27.74
C LEU A 9 -24.10 -31.72 27.82
N ALA A 10 -23.50 -31.32 26.70
CA ALA A 10 -22.97 -29.96 26.50
C ALA A 10 -22.69 -29.67 25.02
N ILE A 11 -23.63 -30.01 24.12
CA ILE A 11 -23.56 -29.57 22.71
C ILE A 11 -24.97 -29.20 22.24
N ILE A 12 -25.60 -28.20 22.85
CA ILE A 12 -26.78 -27.52 22.27
C ILE A 12 -26.80 -26.06 22.74
N SER A 13 -26.01 -25.18 22.13
CA SER A 13 -26.20 -23.71 22.26
C SER A 13 -25.69 -22.91 21.06
N ALA A 14 -25.49 -23.52 19.90
CA ALA A 14 -25.02 -22.82 18.69
C ALA A 14 -25.93 -23.14 17.51
N LEU A 15 -27.21 -22.78 17.59
CA LEU A 15 -28.14 -22.94 16.45
C LEU A 15 -29.45 -22.16 16.63
N VAL A 16 -29.41 -20.85 16.94
CA VAL A 16 -30.50 -19.93 16.57
C VAL A 16 -29.93 -18.52 16.42
N ALA A 17 -29.80 -18.03 15.18
CA ALA A 17 -30.02 -16.63 14.78
C ALA A 17 -29.53 -16.40 13.33
N SER A 18 -30.18 -17.04 12.36
CA SER A 18 -30.03 -16.69 10.94
C SER A 18 -31.42 -16.42 10.36
N ALA A 19 -31.99 -15.26 10.71
CA ALA A 19 -33.22 -14.75 10.08
C ALA A 19 -33.38 -13.23 10.32
N ALA A 20 -32.45 -12.41 9.83
CA ALA A 20 -32.63 -10.95 9.79
C ALA A 20 -31.95 -10.27 8.59
N ALA A 21 -31.69 -11.00 7.51
CA ALA A 21 -30.95 -10.46 6.35
C ALA A 21 -31.83 -9.86 5.23
N PHE A 22 -33.15 -9.77 5.42
CA PHE A 22 -34.08 -9.30 4.37
C PHE A 22 -35.18 -8.36 4.88
N ALA A 23 -34.85 -7.50 5.85
CA ALA A 23 -35.66 -6.31 6.10
C ALA A 23 -35.20 -5.18 5.17
N PRO A 24 -36.11 -4.46 4.47
CA PRO A 24 -35.72 -3.27 3.72
C PRO A 24 -35.12 -2.25 4.67
N ASN A 25 -33.84 -1.94 4.48
CA ASN A 25 -33.15 -0.90 5.24
C ASN A 25 -33.72 0.44 4.77
N ALA A 26 -34.60 1.06 5.56
CA ALA A 26 -35.07 2.42 5.28
C ALA A 26 -33.85 3.36 5.39
N GLN A 27 -33.29 3.79 4.26
CA GLN A 27 -32.25 4.80 4.27
C GLN A 27 -32.85 6.11 4.82
N PRO A 28 -32.33 6.67 5.93
CA PRO A 28 -32.74 8.00 6.35
C PRO A 28 -32.35 9.01 5.26
N ALA A 29 -33.25 9.96 5.01
CA ALA A 29 -33.07 11.02 4.03
C ALA A 29 -31.74 11.77 4.27
N ALA A 30 -31.05 12.13 3.19
CA ALA A 30 -29.78 12.85 3.23
C ALA A 30 -29.89 14.10 4.11
N GLN A 31 -29.15 14.10 5.22
CA GLN A 31 -29.13 15.24 6.14
C GLN A 31 -28.11 16.28 5.67
N THR A 32 -28.61 17.49 5.44
CA THR A 32 -27.84 18.69 5.12
C THR A 32 -26.85 19.01 6.25
N ALA A 33 -25.70 19.61 5.90
CA ALA A 33 -24.49 19.81 6.70
C ALA A 33 -24.62 20.43 8.11
N LEU A 34 -25.81 20.87 8.54
CA LEU A 34 -26.09 21.38 9.89
C LEU A 34 -26.29 20.30 10.96
N ASN A 35 -26.59 19.05 10.58
CA ASN A 35 -26.73 17.94 11.55
C ASN A 35 -25.41 17.20 11.85
N ALA A 36 -24.34 17.45 11.08
CA ALA A 36 -23.06 16.77 11.22
C ALA A 36 -22.34 17.05 12.56
N GLU A 37 -22.67 18.15 13.23
CA GLU A 37 -22.07 18.55 14.50
C GLU A 37 -22.65 17.76 15.70
N ALA A 38 -23.96 17.49 15.69
CA ALA A 38 -24.65 16.72 16.72
C ALA A 38 -24.37 15.21 16.58
N ASP A 39 -24.33 14.72 15.34
CA ASP A 39 -24.01 13.33 15.02
C ASP A 39 -22.58 12.95 15.42
N ARG A 40 -21.61 13.85 15.31
CA ARG A 40 -20.24 13.59 15.80
C ARG A 40 -20.21 13.31 17.29
N ARG A 41 -20.94 14.08 18.11
CA ARG A 41 -20.94 13.89 19.58
C ARG A 41 -21.69 12.62 19.98
N ALA A 42 -22.79 12.32 19.29
CA ALA A 42 -23.54 11.08 19.51
C ALA A 42 -22.72 9.84 19.09
N PHE A 43 -22.03 9.91 17.95
CA PHE A 43 -21.14 8.85 17.46
C PHE A 43 -19.94 8.62 18.39
N LEU A 44 -19.29 9.68 18.86
CA LEU A 44 -18.19 9.59 19.83
C LEU A 44 -18.67 9.05 21.19
N GLY A 45 -19.89 9.44 21.62
CA GLY A 45 -20.51 8.91 22.84
C GLY A 45 -20.90 7.43 22.74
N ALA A 46 -21.38 6.99 21.58
CA ALA A 46 -21.71 5.59 21.32
C ALA A 46 -20.44 4.71 21.18
N ALA A 47 -19.38 5.23 20.56
CA ALA A 47 -18.09 4.54 20.46
C ALA A 47 -17.42 4.32 21.84
N ALA A 48 -17.64 5.22 22.80
CA ALA A 48 -17.17 5.06 24.16
C ALA A 48 -17.86 3.90 24.92
N ALA A 49 -19.09 3.54 24.53
CA ALA A 49 -19.87 2.48 25.18
C ALA A 49 -19.60 1.06 24.64
N PHE A 50 -19.07 0.93 23.41
CA PHE A 50 -18.84 -0.37 22.75
C PHE A 50 -17.38 -0.85 22.71
N GLY A 51 -16.50 -0.21 23.48
CA GLY A 51 -15.11 -0.66 23.62
C GLY A 51 -14.15 0.19 22.80
N ALA A 52 -13.19 0.76 23.51
CA ALA A 52 -12.09 1.56 23.02
C ALA A 52 -11.07 0.75 22.18
N ALA A 53 -11.53 -0.11 21.27
CA ALA A 53 -10.67 -1.03 20.51
C ALA A 53 -10.27 -0.51 19.12
N ALA A 54 -10.79 0.62 18.66
CA ALA A 54 -10.43 1.18 17.36
C ALA A 54 -10.45 2.72 17.38
N ILE A 55 -9.49 3.35 18.08
CA ILE A 55 -9.17 4.74 17.79
C ILE A 55 -8.41 4.71 16.45
N PRO A 56 -8.94 5.29 15.36
CA PRO A 56 -8.20 5.38 14.11
C PRO A 56 -6.93 6.20 14.38
N MET A 57 -5.78 5.57 14.22
CA MET A 57 -4.49 6.26 14.28
C MET A 57 -4.51 7.38 13.25
N ALA A 58 -4.32 8.62 13.69
CA ALA A 58 -4.27 9.76 12.78
C ALA A 58 -3.12 9.55 11.78
N ALA A 59 -3.44 9.49 10.49
CA ALA A 59 -2.45 9.48 9.44
C ALA A 59 -1.82 10.88 9.35
N ASN A 60 -0.55 11.00 9.73
CA ASN A 60 0.18 12.26 9.58
C ASN A 60 0.57 12.44 8.11
N ALA A 61 0.26 13.61 7.55
CA ALA A 61 0.74 13.97 6.22
C ALA A 61 2.25 14.22 6.28
N LYS A 62 3.02 13.54 5.43
CA LYS A 62 4.41 13.91 5.19
C LYS A 62 4.45 15.11 4.25
N VAL A 63 4.92 16.24 4.76
CA VAL A 63 5.09 17.48 3.98
C VAL A 63 6.45 17.50 3.31
N ASP A 64 7.50 17.17 4.06
CA ASP A 64 8.87 17.18 3.58
C ASP A 64 9.36 15.76 3.29
N TYR A 65 9.98 15.60 2.12
CA TYR A 65 10.71 14.40 1.73
C TYR A 65 12.11 14.82 1.30
N GLU A 66 13.13 14.23 1.91
CA GLU A 66 14.52 14.68 1.78
C GLU A 66 15.08 14.43 0.37
N SER A 67 14.62 13.35 -0.26
CA SER A 67 15.17 12.81 -1.53
C SER A 67 14.31 13.11 -2.77
N VAL A 68 13.50 14.18 -2.77
CA VAL A 68 12.65 14.57 -3.91
C VAL A 68 13.47 14.73 -5.21
N GLY A 69 14.70 15.26 -5.12
CA GLY A 69 15.59 15.40 -6.28
C GLY A 69 15.88 14.08 -6.99
N GLN A 70 15.91 12.96 -6.26
CA GLN A 70 16.22 11.64 -6.81
C GLN A 70 15.01 10.94 -7.46
N LEU A 71 13.82 11.53 -7.40
CA LEU A 71 12.60 11.00 -8.02
C LEU A 71 12.46 11.38 -9.50
N GLY A 72 13.39 12.19 -10.02
CA GLY A 72 13.37 12.65 -11.40
C GLY A 72 13.72 14.13 -11.59
N GLY A 73 14.03 14.89 -10.55
CA GLY A 73 14.53 16.26 -10.68
C GLY A 73 16.03 16.35 -10.97
N GLY A 74 16.81 15.37 -10.49
CA GLY A 74 18.27 15.45 -10.42
C GLY A 74 19.04 14.52 -11.36
N SER A 75 20.36 14.46 -11.14
CA SER A 75 21.26 13.55 -11.87
C SER A 75 21.21 12.13 -11.34
N ILE A 76 20.95 11.94 -10.05
CA ILE A 76 20.81 10.64 -9.39
C ILE A 76 19.35 10.18 -9.42
N ILE A 77 19.12 8.89 -9.58
CA ILE A 77 17.80 8.25 -9.58
C ILE A 77 17.73 7.25 -8.42
N ASP A 78 16.68 7.35 -7.62
CA ASP A 78 16.38 6.39 -6.56
C ASP A 78 15.65 5.17 -7.14
N LEU A 79 16.31 4.03 -7.11
CA LEU A 79 15.81 2.79 -7.70
C LEU A 79 14.52 2.29 -7.05
N ASN A 80 14.32 2.58 -5.76
CA ASN A 80 13.20 2.07 -4.98
C ASN A 80 11.95 2.94 -5.08
N ASN A 81 12.09 4.24 -5.37
CA ASN A 81 10.99 5.20 -5.29
C ASN A 81 10.71 5.95 -6.60
N ALA A 82 11.71 6.12 -7.48
CA ALA A 82 11.51 6.91 -8.69
C ALA A 82 10.59 6.21 -9.70
N ASN A 83 9.76 7.01 -10.37
CA ASN A 83 8.90 6.56 -11.47
C ASN A 83 9.72 6.22 -12.72
N VAL A 84 9.21 5.30 -13.54
CA VAL A 84 9.82 4.82 -14.79
C VAL A 84 10.21 5.96 -15.74
N ARG A 85 9.50 7.09 -15.73
CA ARG A 85 9.79 8.29 -16.53
C ARG A 85 11.13 8.93 -16.13
N ALA A 86 11.61 8.74 -14.91
CA ALA A 86 12.92 9.24 -14.49
C ALA A 86 14.05 8.67 -15.37
N TYR A 87 13.89 7.43 -15.86
CA TYR A 87 14.88 6.75 -16.70
C TYR A 87 14.88 7.21 -18.16
N LEU A 88 13.91 8.00 -18.62
CA LEU A 88 13.89 8.54 -20.00
C LEU A 88 15.13 9.40 -20.32
N ARG A 89 15.73 10.01 -19.29
CA ARG A 89 16.96 10.81 -19.42
C ARG A 89 18.22 9.95 -19.61
N LEU A 90 18.11 8.64 -19.45
CA LEU A 90 19.21 7.68 -19.56
C LEU A 90 19.03 6.89 -20.87
N GLN A 91 19.73 7.32 -21.92
CA GLN A 91 19.59 6.71 -23.24
C GLN A 91 19.86 5.19 -23.19
N GLY A 92 18.89 4.41 -23.68
CA GLY A 92 18.92 2.95 -23.70
C GLY A 92 18.22 2.27 -22.52
N MET A 93 17.87 2.99 -21.44
CA MET A 93 17.22 2.39 -20.27
C MET A 93 15.74 2.11 -20.50
N TYR A 94 15.02 3.04 -21.14
CA TYR A 94 13.58 2.92 -21.38
C TYR A 94 13.30 2.31 -22.77
N PRO A 95 12.33 1.39 -22.92
CA PRO A 95 11.46 0.84 -21.86
C PRO A 95 12.04 -0.39 -21.14
N GLY A 96 13.04 -1.08 -21.71
CA GLY A 96 13.50 -2.41 -21.27
C GLY A 96 14.03 -2.47 -19.83
N ALA A 97 15.28 -2.07 -19.62
CA ALA A 97 15.94 -2.11 -18.32
C ALA A 97 15.15 -1.33 -17.25
N ALA A 98 14.64 -0.15 -17.59
CA ALA A 98 13.86 0.70 -16.70
C ALA A 98 12.57 0.01 -16.22
N GLY A 99 11.81 -0.60 -17.14
CA GLY A 99 10.59 -1.33 -16.78
C GLY A 99 10.88 -2.49 -15.85
N LYS A 100 11.94 -3.26 -16.13
CA LYS A 100 12.38 -4.37 -15.28
C LYS A 100 12.79 -3.90 -13.88
N ILE A 101 13.58 -2.83 -13.78
CA ILE A 101 13.99 -2.23 -12.50
C ILE A 101 12.77 -1.80 -11.69
N VAL A 102 11.80 -1.17 -12.35
CA VAL A 102 10.60 -0.68 -11.68
C VAL A 102 9.71 -1.83 -11.19
N THR A 103 9.55 -2.90 -11.97
CA THR A 103 8.66 -4.01 -11.59
C THR A 103 9.23 -4.95 -10.50
N HIS A 104 10.56 -5.04 -10.36
CA HIS A 104 11.20 -6.05 -9.47
C HIS A 104 11.81 -5.49 -8.18
N GLY A 105 11.72 -4.17 -7.96
CA GLY A 105 12.12 -3.58 -6.68
C GLY A 105 11.22 -4.05 -5.52
N PRO A 106 11.60 -3.76 -4.26
CA PRO A 106 12.71 -2.92 -3.83
C PRO A 106 14.06 -3.65 -3.79
N TYR A 107 15.15 -2.88 -3.83
CA TYR A 107 16.54 -3.32 -3.76
C TYR A 107 17.16 -2.90 -2.42
N LYS A 108 18.19 -3.62 -1.97
CA LYS A 108 19.00 -3.25 -0.79
C LYS A 108 20.26 -2.48 -1.20
N SER A 109 20.79 -2.78 -2.38
CA SER A 109 21.92 -2.08 -2.97
C SER A 109 21.78 -1.99 -4.49
N VAL A 110 22.58 -1.14 -5.13
CA VAL A 110 22.57 -0.98 -6.60
C VAL A 110 22.94 -2.30 -7.30
N SER A 111 23.80 -3.13 -6.70
CA SER A 111 24.21 -4.41 -7.27
C SER A 111 23.05 -5.41 -7.40
N ASP A 112 22.01 -5.29 -6.57
CA ASP A 112 20.87 -6.20 -6.60
C ASP A 112 20.09 -6.12 -7.91
N VAL A 113 20.19 -5.01 -8.64
CA VAL A 113 19.57 -4.82 -9.96
C VAL A 113 20.04 -5.88 -10.96
N TYR A 114 21.27 -6.37 -10.84
CA TYR A 114 21.80 -7.38 -11.77
C TYR A 114 21.20 -8.78 -11.55
N ASN A 115 20.51 -8.99 -10.43
CA ASN A 115 19.81 -10.24 -10.12
C ASN A 115 18.38 -10.29 -10.68
N ILE A 116 17.91 -9.23 -11.36
CA ILE A 116 16.57 -9.20 -11.95
C ILE A 116 16.44 -10.30 -13.02
N PRO A 117 15.41 -11.17 -12.93
CA PRO A 117 15.21 -12.22 -13.91
C PRO A 117 14.91 -11.65 -15.30
N GLY A 118 15.48 -12.29 -16.33
CA GLY A 118 15.24 -11.92 -17.73
C GLY A 118 15.99 -10.67 -18.21
N LEU A 119 16.97 -10.14 -17.46
CA LEU A 119 17.88 -9.11 -17.98
C LEU A 119 18.75 -9.65 -19.12
N THR A 120 18.65 -9.00 -20.28
CA THR A 120 19.51 -9.25 -21.43
C THR A 120 20.92 -8.67 -21.21
N SER A 121 21.91 -9.15 -21.96
CA SER A 121 23.27 -8.60 -21.88
C SER A 121 23.31 -7.11 -22.20
N ALA A 122 22.58 -6.67 -23.21
CA ALA A 122 22.48 -5.25 -23.58
C ALA A 122 21.87 -4.40 -22.45
N GLU A 123 20.83 -4.89 -21.76
CA GLU A 123 20.27 -4.18 -20.61
C GLU A 123 21.26 -4.08 -19.45
N LYS A 124 22.03 -5.15 -19.18
CA LYS A 124 23.08 -5.13 -18.14
C LYS A 124 24.17 -4.10 -18.46
N GLU A 125 24.57 -3.98 -19.73
CA GLU A 125 25.55 -2.98 -20.18
C GLU A 125 25.03 -1.55 -19.98
N VAL A 126 23.78 -1.28 -20.34
CA VAL A 126 23.19 0.06 -20.15
C VAL A 126 23.03 0.38 -18.66
N ILE A 127 22.61 -0.58 -17.84
CA ILE A 127 22.56 -0.42 -16.37
C ILE A 127 23.96 -0.08 -15.84
N LYS A 128 24.99 -0.81 -16.28
CA LYS A 128 26.38 -0.58 -15.88
C LYS A 128 26.89 0.81 -16.28
N LYS A 129 26.54 1.29 -17.47
CA LYS A 129 26.90 2.63 -17.97
C LYS A 129 26.43 3.76 -17.04
N TYR A 130 25.29 3.58 -16.37
CA TYR A 130 24.69 4.60 -15.50
C TYR A 130 24.70 4.21 -14.02
N GLU A 131 25.47 3.20 -13.61
CA GLU A 131 25.45 2.68 -12.25
C GLU A 131 25.78 3.77 -11.20
N SER A 132 26.69 4.70 -11.53
CA SER A 132 27.04 5.85 -10.70
C SER A 132 25.91 6.86 -10.51
N ARG A 133 24.83 6.76 -11.30
CA ARG A 133 23.64 7.60 -11.20
C ARG A 133 22.53 6.96 -10.39
N PHE A 134 22.75 5.78 -9.81
CA PHE A 134 21.74 5.09 -9.03
C PHE A 134 21.99 5.21 -7.53
N SER A 135 20.89 5.30 -6.80
CA SER A 135 20.85 5.27 -5.34
C SER A 135 19.74 4.32 -4.90
N VAL A 136 19.84 3.82 -3.68
CA VAL A 136 18.85 2.93 -3.10
C VAL A 136 18.47 3.50 -1.74
N ASN A 137 17.31 4.13 -1.67
CA ASN A 137 16.77 4.63 -0.41
C ASN A 137 15.72 3.67 0.16
N ALA A 138 15.29 3.94 1.39
CA ALA A 138 14.16 3.23 1.96
C ALA A 138 12.92 3.39 1.06
N PRO A 139 12.17 2.30 0.78
CA PRO A 139 10.95 2.38 0.01
C PRO A 139 9.89 3.19 0.78
N ALA A 140 9.39 4.24 0.16
CA ALA A 140 8.36 5.12 0.68
C ALA A 140 7.00 4.74 0.02
N PRO A 141 6.01 4.27 0.80
CA PRO A 141 4.74 3.77 0.27
C PRO A 141 4.03 4.72 -0.71
N GLU A 142 4.13 6.03 -0.45
CA GLU A 142 3.56 7.11 -1.25
C GLU A 142 4.16 7.22 -2.67
N TYR A 143 5.37 6.69 -2.90
CA TYR A 143 6.02 6.69 -4.21
C TYR A 143 6.06 5.31 -4.85
N VAL A 144 6.16 4.24 -4.05
CA VAL A 144 6.33 2.86 -4.55
C VAL A 144 5.17 2.43 -5.45
N ILE A 145 3.95 2.82 -5.12
CA ILE A 145 2.73 2.46 -5.86
C ILE A 145 2.72 3.08 -7.26
N ASP A 146 3.26 4.29 -7.39
CA ASP A 146 3.19 5.12 -8.59
C ASP A 146 4.42 4.99 -9.48
N ARG A 147 5.27 3.98 -9.24
CA ARG A 147 6.53 3.84 -10.00
C ARG A 147 6.32 3.53 -11.48
N ILE A 148 5.21 2.88 -11.85
CA ILE A 148 4.85 2.66 -13.26
C ILE A 148 4.11 3.88 -13.82
N ASN A 149 3.13 4.39 -13.07
CA ASN A 149 2.28 5.49 -13.50
C ASN A 149 2.02 6.43 -12.32
N ASN A 150 2.55 7.65 -12.42
CA ASN A 150 2.37 8.69 -11.41
C ASN A 150 1.39 9.78 -11.85
N GLY A 151 0.52 9.48 -12.82
CA GLY A 151 -0.49 10.42 -13.31
C GLY A 151 0.05 11.62 -14.10
N LEU A 152 1.36 11.71 -14.32
CA LEU A 152 1.99 12.78 -15.09
C LEU A 152 2.17 12.36 -16.54
N TYR A 153 1.56 13.10 -17.46
CA TYR A 153 1.70 12.92 -18.90
C TYR A 153 2.17 14.22 -19.57
N ARG A 154 2.61 14.14 -20.83
CA ARG A 154 2.99 15.28 -21.66
C ARG A 154 2.27 15.19 -22.98
#